data_AF-A0A936T5Y5-F1
#
_entry.id   AF-A0A936T5Y5-F1
#
_cell.length_a   1.000
_cell.length_b   1.000
_cell.length_c   1.000
_cell.angle_alpha   90.00
_cell.angle_beta   90.00
_cell.angle_gamma   90.00
#
_symmetry.space_group_name_H-M   'P 1'
#
loop_
_entity.id
_entity.type
_entity.pdbx_description
1 polymer ?
#
loop_
_entity_poly.entity_id
_entity_poly.type
_entity_poly.pdbx_seq_one_letter_code
_entity_poly.pdbx_strand_id
1 'polypeptide(L)' 'MEQSIGELHVGQSPIVGYCDRCARRASKLLCDDLTWQELCQECWERLKRKRELACSSAALNR' A
#
# COMPACT_ATOMS: atom_id res chain seq x y z
N MET A 1 13.42 33.50 8.71
CA MET A 1 12.35 33.09 9.61
C MET A 1 11.83 31.77 9.08
N GLU A 2 12.33 30.68 9.65
CA GLU A 2 12.08 29.32 9.15
C GLU A 2 10.66 28.91 9.53
N GLN A 3 9.78 28.75 8.54
CA GLN A 3 8.46 28.18 8.78
C GLN A 3 8.62 26.66 8.74
N SER A 4 8.84 26.08 9.92
CA SER A 4 8.78 24.64 10.14
C SER A 4 7.49 24.11 9.55
N ILE A 5 7.61 23.25 8.53
CA ILE A 5 6.49 22.52 7.95
C ILE A 5 5.95 21.66 9.10
N GLY A 6 4.82 22.12 9.67
CA GLY A 6 4.11 21.41 10.71
C GLY A 6 3.82 20.01 10.22
N GLU A 7 4.45 19.05 10.90
CA GLU A 7 4.15 17.63 10.82
C GLU A 7 2.63 17.47 10.87
N LEU A 8 2.05 17.17 9.71
CA LEU A 8 0.63 16.87 9.54
C LEU A 8 0.40 15.49 10.16
N HIS A 9 0.39 15.45 11.49
CA HIS A 9 -0.15 14.33 12.26
C HIS A 9 -1.66 14.32 12.03
N VAL A 10 -2.07 13.79 10.87
CA VAL A 10 -3.42 13.33 10.60
C VAL A 10 -3.76 12.37 11.73
N GLY A 11 -4.71 12.80 12.56
CA GLY A 11 -5.12 12.10 13.76
C GLY A 11 -5.29 10.61 13.50
N GLN A 12 -4.62 9.81 14.32
CA GLN A 12 -4.79 8.36 14.42
C GLN A 12 -6.19 8.05 14.95
N SER A 13 -7.24 8.38 14.19
CA SER A 13 -8.47 7.60 14.27
C SER A 13 -8.10 6.21 13.75
N PRO A 14 -8.50 5.10 14.39
CA PRO A 14 -8.44 3.81 13.74
C PRO A 14 -9.45 3.88 12.59
N ILE A 15 -9.05 4.45 11.46
CA ILE A 15 -9.81 4.44 10.23
C ILE A 15 -9.86 2.97 9.86
N VAL A 16 -10.93 2.34 10.29
CA VAL A 16 -11.25 0.99 9.89
C VAL A 16 -11.59 1.08 8.41
N GLY A 17 -10.56 0.97 7.58
CA GLY A 17 -10.67 1.05 6.15
C GLY A 17 -11.05 -0.29 5.53
N TYR A 18 -11.43 -0.24 4.26
CA TYR A 18 -11.74 -1.42 3.47
C TYR A 18 -10.65 -1.62 2.43
N CYS A 19 -10.16 -2.84 2.29
CA CYS A 19 -9.22 -3.18 1.23
C CYS A 19 -9.89 -2.99 -0.13
N ASP A 20 -9.33 -2.15 -1.01
CA ASP A 20 -9.85 -1.90 -2.36
C ASP A 20 -10.03 -3.18 -3.19
N ARG A 21 -9.25 -4.21 -2.87
CA ARG A 21 -9.20 -5.44 -3.69
C ARG A 21 -10.13 -6.55 -3.23
N CYS A 22 -10.37 -6.67 -1.93
CA CYS A 22 -11.22 -7.75 -1.39
C CYS A 22 -12.39 -7.25 -0.55
N ALA A 23 -12.55 -5.93 -0.44
CA ALA A 23 -13.55 -5.26 0.39
C ALA A 23 -13.55 -5.72 1.86
N ARG A 24 -12.50 -6.41 2.32
CA ARG A 24 -12.36 -6.80 3.72
C ARG A 24 -11.99 -5.58 4.54
N ARG A 25 -12.68 -5.45 5.66
CA ARG A 25 -12.38 -4.51 6.71
C ARG A 25 -11.04 -4.85 7.33
N ALA A 26 -10.15 -3.87 7.47
CA ALA A 26 -8.85 -4.05 8.10
C ALA A 26 -8.53 -2.87 9.02
N SER A 27 -7.96 -3.17 10.19
CA SER A 27 -7.50 -2.14 11.13
C SER A 27 -6.24 -1.42 10.64
N LYS A 28 -5.54 -2.01 9.66
CA LYS A 28 -4.37 -1.44 9.00
C LYS A 28 -4.43 -1.77 7.52
N LEU A 29 -4.43 -0.73 6.69
CA LEU A 29 -4.24 -0.83 5.25
C LEU A 29 -2.83 -0.40 4.89
N LEU A 30 -2.32 -0.97 3.81
CA LEU A 30 -1.04 -0.64 3.20
C LEU A 30 -1.35 0.08 1.89
N CYS A 31 -0.81 1.28 1.72
CA CYS A 31 -0.90 1.98 0.46
C CYS A 31 0.10 1.38 -0.54
N ASP A 32 -0.36 1.13 -1.75
CA ASP A 32 0.49 0.83 -2.88
C ASP A 32 0.85 2.12 -3.62
N ASP A 33 2.10 2.56 -3.57
CA ASP A 33 2.51 3.84 -4.20
C ASP A 33 2.36 3.87 -5.73
N LEU A 34 2.29 2.71 -6.38
CA LEU A 34 2.22 2.62 -7.84
C LEU A 34 0.77 2.75 -8.34
N THR A 35 -0.18 2.10 -7.65
CA THR A 35 -1.60 2.12 -8.03
C THR A 35 -2.46 3.02 -7.14
N TRP A 36 -1.87 3.60 -6.10
CA TRP A 36 -2.55 4.40 -5.07
C TRP A 36 -3.71 3.65 -4.39
N GLN A 37 -3.59 2.33 -4.28
CA GLN A 37 -4.62 1.47 -3.70
C GLN A 37 -4.33 1.17 -2.23
N GLU A 38 -5.38 1.19 -1.40
CA GLU A 38 -5.30 0.76 -0.01
C GLU A 38 -5.62 -0.74 0.11
N LEU A 39 -4.61 -1.53 0.44
CA LEU A 39 -4.69 -2.98 0.47
C LEU A 39 -4.55 -3.50 1.89
N CYS A 40 -5.31 -4.55 2.23
CA CYS A 40 -4.99 -5.33 3.41
C CYS A 40 -3.65 -6.06 3.21
N GLN A 41 -3.02 -6.44 4.33
CA GLN A 41 -1.71 -7.11 4.34
C GLN A 41 -1.64 -8.31 3.38
N GLU A 42 -2.66 -9.16 3.36
CA GLU A 42 -2.70 -10.33 2.47
C GLU A 42 -2.73 -9.94 0.98
N CYS A 43 -3.53 -8.94 0.62
CA CYS A 43 -3.61 -8.46 -0.77
C CYS A 43 -2.33 -7.77 -1.22
N TRP A 44 -1.67 -7.04 -0.30
CA TRP A 44 -0.39 -6.39 -0.55
C TRP A 44 0.73 -7.42 -0.79
N GLU A 45 0.85 -8.43 0.08
CA GLU A 45 1.83 -9.51 -0.08
C GLU A 45 1.62 -10.29 -1.38
N ARG A 46 0.37 -10.58 -1.75
CA ARG A 46 0.05 -11.21 -3.03
C ARG A 46 0.43 -10.34 -4.22
N LEU A 47 0.26 -9.02 -4.11
CA LEU A 47 0.65 -8.08 -5.16
C LEU A 47 2.18 -8.02 -5.29
N LYS A 48 2.90 -7.90 -4.16
CA LYS A 48 4.36 -7.90 -4.10
C LYS A 48 4.96 -9.14 -4.76
N ARG A 49 4.50 -10.34 -4.39
CA ARG A 49 4.96 -11.60 -5.01
C ARG A 49 4.72 -11.65 -6.52
N LYS A 50 3.55 -11.16 -6.98
CA LYS A 50 3.26 -11.09 -8.43
C LYS A 50 4.21 -10.13 -9.15
N ARG A 51 4.56 -9.00 -8.53
CA ARG A 51 5.54 -8.06 -9.10
C ARG A 51 6.94 -8.64 -9.14
N GLU A 52 7.36 -9.32 -8.07
CA GLU A 52 8.66 -10.00 -8.03
C GLU A 52 8.75 -11.07 -9.14
N LEU A 53 7.69 -11.87 -9.31
CA LEU A 53 7.61 -12.85 -10.40
C LEU A 53 7.65 -12.20 -11.79
N ALA A 54 6.92 -11.11 -12.00
CA ALA A 54 6.92 -10.37 -13.27
C ALA A 54 8.28 -9.72 -13.57
N CYS A 55 8.99 -9.26 -12.54
CA CYS A 55 10.33 -8.69 -12.68
C CYS A 55 11.35 -9.77 -13.04
N SER A 56 11.28 -10.94 -12.39
CA SER A 56 12.14 -12.09 -12.68
C SER A 56 11.90 -12.65 -14.09
N SER A 57 10.65 -12.67 -14.57
CA SER A 57 10.35 -13.10 -15.95
C SER A 57 10.73 -12.05 -17.00
N ALA A 58 10.76 -10.77 -16.65
CA ALA A 58 11.30 -9.71 -17.50
C ALA A 58 12.84 -9.78 -17.63
N ALA A 59 13.54 -10.31 -16.61
CA ALA A 59 14.98 -10.50 -16.63
C ALA A 59 15.44 -11.70 -17.49
N LEU A 60 14.57 -12.71 -17.67
CA LEU A 60 14.87 -13.94 -18.40
C LEU A 60 14.59 -13.90 -19.92
N ASN A 61 14.03 -12.79 -20.42
CA ASN A 61 13.73 -12.58 -21.84
C ASN A 61 14.63 -11.52 -22.49
N ARG A 62 15.86 -11.33 -22.00
CA ARG A 62 16.88 -10.47 -22.64
C ARG A 62 18.08 -11.28 -23.09
#